data_AF-A0A2E5JLV5-F1
#
_entry.id   AF-A0A2E5JLV5-F1
#
_cell.length_a   1.000
_cell.length_b   1.000
_cell.length_c   1.000
_cell.angle_alpha   90.00
_cell.angle_beta   90.00
_cell.angle_gamma   90.00
#
_symmetry.space_group_name_H-M   'P 1'
#
loop_
_entity.id
_entity.type
_entity.pdbx_description
1 polymer ?
#
loop_
_entity_poly.entity_id
_entity_poly.type
_entity_poly.pdbx_seq_one_letter_code
_entity_poly.pdbx_strand_id
1 'polypeptide(L)'
;MSETFATAEIEADATLPNIPAPSPEPAPAIKPGKEPIGGHAPEIQNNDSGQPQPEYMPDKFWNAETQTPNVEQMAKSYSELETAHTTKTEALRTDIERKFHEGRLSQRPEAASDYKAQPPDGFLPSDTTFNADEGNPMLKFWRETAYNLGLSQPQFESGIAAFIDNVMHDAPNPDQAMASLGENGKDRFDSVQTWLQGQLGEDALQHFGPVLGSGEGVQYLEKVIAMTKDYQQGGGQAPTGAKGKHTKESLEALMKTPGYADPHKRDPRVVQEVQDGWKALIPDPEEMLRTDRR
;
A
#
# COMPACT_ATOMS: atom_id res chain seq x y z
N MET A 1 -18.55 -16.69 -31.26
CA MET A 1 -17.09 -16.54 -31.13
C MET A 1 -16.81 -16.55 -29.66
N SER A 2 -16.22 -17.64 -29.18
CA SER A 2 -16.01 -17.91 -27.76
C SER A 2 -14.56 -17.56 -27.45
N GLU A 3 -14.32 -16.50 -26.70
CA GLU A 3 -12.99 -16.12 -26.24
C GLU A 3 -12.74 -16.66 -24.84
N THR A 4 -11.83 -17.62 -24.78
CA THR A 4 -11.19 -18.19 -23.60
C THR A 4 -10.40 -17.11 -22.86
N PHE A 5 -10.81 -16.77 -21.63
CA PHE A 5 -9.98 -15.96 -20.73
C PHE A 5 -8.97 -16.87 -20.04
N ALA A 6 -7.69 -16.57 -20.25
CA ALA A 6 -6.55 -17.24 -19.64
C ALA A 6 -6.48 -16.91 -18.14
N THR A 7 -6.40 -17.95 -17.31
CA THR A 7 -6.08 -17.86 -15.88
C THR A 7 -4.62 -17.44 -15.73
N ALA A 8 -4.38 -16.25 -15.20
CA ALA A 8 -3.04 -15.83 -14.77
C ALA A 8 -2.85 -16.26 -13.32
N GLU A 9 -2.00 -17.28 -13.09
CA GLU A 9 -1.44 -17.59 -11.78
C GLU A 9 -0.55 -16.43 -11.33
N ILE A 10 -0.85 -15.86 -10.17
CA ILE A 10 0.03 -14.91 -9.49
C ILE A 10 0.97 -15.74 -8.61
N GLU A 11 2.21 -15.94 -9.08
CA GLU A 11 3.30 -16.44 -8.23
C GLU A 11 3.63 -15.38 -7.18
N ALA A 12 3.36 -15.68 -5.91
CA ALA A 12 3.77 -14.89 -4.77
C ALA A 12 5.26 -15.16 -4.47
N ASP A 13 6.15 -14.41 -5.11
CA ASP A 13 7.54 -14.29 -4.67
C ASP A 13 7.62 -13.28 -3.53
N ALA A 14 7.47 -13.78 -2.30
CA ALA A 14 7.84 -13.08 -1.08
C ALA A 14 8.83 -13.96 -0.31
N THR A 15 10.12 -13.79 -0.62
CA THR A 15 11.21 -14.47 0.07
C THR A 15 11.24 -14.03 1.53
N LEU A 16 10.76 -14.89 2.44
CA LEU A 16 10.90 -14.69 3.88
C LEU A 16 12.40 -14.67 4.26
N PRO A 17 12.82 -13.80 5.20
CA PRO A 17 14.20 -13.82 5.69
C PRO A 17 14.49 -15.18 6.36
N ASN A 18 15.48 -15.89 5.84
CA ASN A 18 16.00 -17.15 6.37
C ASN A 18 16.64 -16.89 7.74
N ILE A 19 15.92 -17.19 8.82
CA ILE A 19 16.48 -17.22 10.16
C ILE A 19 17.22 -18.56 10.30
N PRO A 20 18.56 -18.56 10.45
CA PRO A 20 19.30 -19.80 10.60
C PRO A 20 18.87 -20.51 11.90
N ALA A 21 18.53 -21.79 11.77
CA ALA A 21 18.30 -22.66 12.92
C ALA A 21 19.55 -22.66 13.83
N PRO A 22 19.40 -22.67 15.16
CA PRO A 22 20.54 -22.82 16.06
C PRO A 22 21.21 -24.18 15.81
N SER A 23 22.49 -24.14 15.45
CA SER A 23 23.33 -25.33 15.29
C SER A 23 23.31 -26.19 16.56
N PRO A 24 23.26 -27.53 16.44
CA PRO A 24 23.39 -28.41 17.58
C PRO A 24 24.79 -28.28 18.18
N GLU A 25 24.87 -27.94 19.46
CA GLU A 25 26.10 -27.98 20.24
C GLU A 25 26.68 -29.41 20.22
N PRO A 26 28.00 -29.57 20.05
CA PRO A 26 28.62 -30.89 19.99
C PRO A 26 28.62 -31.54 21.37
N ALA A 27 28.09 -32.77 21.44
CA ALA A 27 28.24 -33.65 22.59
C ALA A 27 29.74 -33.84 22.93
N PRO A 28 30.13 -33.87 24.22
CA PRO A 28 31.52 -34.04 24.62
C PRO A 28 32.06 -35.41 24.18
N ALA A 29 33.17 -35.38 23.46
CA ALA A 29 33.87 -36.55 22.94
C ALA A 29 34.55 -37.36 24.06
N ILE A 30 34.20 -38.64 24.17
CA ILE A 30 34.92 -39.63 25.00
C ILE A 30 36.11 -40.14 24.19
N LYS A 31 37.33 -39.98 24.73
CA LYS A 31 38.58 -40.47 24.12
C LYS A 31 38.76 -41.99 24.31
N PRO A 32 39.38 -42.71 23.35
CA PRO A 32 39.63 -44.15 23.47
C PRO A 32 40.97 -44.44 24.17
N GLY A 33 40.99 -45.45 25.05
CA GLY A 33 42.23 -45.90 25.70
C GLY A 33 42.13 -47.22 26.47
N LYS A 34 42.64 -48.29 25.84
CA LYS A 34 43.13 -49.59 26.35
C LYS A 34 42.14 -50.65 26.87
N GLU A 35 41.97 -51.70 26.04
CA GLU A 35 41.64 -53.09 26.41
C GLU A 35 42.77 -53.76 27.23
N PRO A 36 42.60 -54.98 27.80
CA PRO A 36 41.38 -55.77 28.02
C PRO A 36 41.24 -56.19 29.50
N ILE A 37 40.04 -56.13 30.08
CA ILE A 37 39.75 -56.92 31.28
C ILE A 37 38.42 -57.61 31.07
N GLY A 38 38.51 -58.92 30.79
CA GLY A 38 37.55 -59.95 31.15
C GLY A 38 36.11 -59.73 30.72
N GLY A 39 35.67 -60.52 29.73
CA GLY A 39 34.25 -60.75 29.53
C GLY A 39 33.59 -61.15 30.85
N HIS A 40 32.71 -60.30 31.35
CA HIS A 40 31.57 -60.69 32.16
C HIS A 40 30.39 -60.05 31.44
N ALA A 41 29.70 -60.84 30.62
CA ALA A 41 28.27 -60.62 30.45
C ALA A 41 27.69 -60.49 31.87
N PRO A 42 26.80 -59.53 32.16
CA PRO A 42 26.00 -59.65 33.35
C PRO A 42 25.08 -60.85 33.07
N GLU A 43 25.59 -62.02 33.41
CA GLU A 43 24.79 -63.17 33.74
C GLU A 43 23.71 -62.64 34.67
N ILE A 44 22.44 -62.82 34.27
CA ILE A 44 21.31 -62.54 35.13
C ILE A 44 21.48 -63.48 36.33
N GLN A 45 22.17 -62.97 37.35
CA GLN A 45 22.25 -63.63 38.64
C GLN A 45 20.84 -63.52 39.20
N ASN A 46 20.14 -64.66 39.19
CA ASN A 46 19.04 -64.91 40.11
C ASN A 46 19.60 -64.74 41.53
N ASN A 47 19.61 -63.50 42.00
CA ASN A 47 19.91 -63.19 43.38
C ASN A 47 18.60 -63.30 44.15
N ASP A 48 18.38 -64.48 44.71
CA ASP A 48 17.40 -64.74 45.77
C ASP A 48 17.84 -64.01 47.06
N SER A 49 17.77 -62.69 47.03
CA SER A 49 17.83 -61.86 48.23
C SER A 49 17.02 -60.58 48.03
N GLY A 50 15.87 -60.56 48.67
CA GLY A 50 14.92 -59.48 48.63
C GLY A 50 15.47 -58.13 49.00
N GLN A 51 15.68 -57.30 47.97
CA GLN A 51 15.90 -55.88 48.14
C GLN A 51 14.55 -55.23 48.49
N PRO A 52 14.46 -54.50 49.61
CA PRO A 52 13.26 -53.73 49.91
C PRO A 52 13.06 -52.66 48.82
N GLN A 53 11.80 -52.40 48.48
CA GLN A 53 11.42 -51.44 47.45
C GLN A 53 12.14 -50.09 47.64
N PRO A 54 12.79 -49.54 46.59
CA PRO A 54 13.42 -48.23 46.68
C PRO A 54 12.41 -47.12 46.96
N GLU A 55 12.79 -46.14 47.79
CA GLU A 55 11.89 -45.07 48.27
C GLU A 55 11.35 -44.16 47.15
N TYR A 56 12.08 -44.04 46.03
CA TYR A 56 11.66 -43.26 44.86
C TYR A 56 10.70 -44.02 43.92
N MET A 57 10.49 -45.33 44.14
CA MET A 57 9.70 -46.20 43.29
C MET A 57 8.27 -46.30 43.85
N PRO A 58 7.24 -45.82 43.14
CA PRO A 58 5.85 -46.03 43.54
C PRO A 58 5.47 -47.52 43.60
N ASP A 59 4.62 -47.90 44.56
CA ASP A 59 4.16 -49.28 44.77
C ASP A 59 3.59 -49.93 43.51
N LYS A 60 2.91 -49.14 42.66
CA LYS A 60 2.35 -49.59 41.39
C LYS A 60 3.39 -50.06 40.36
N PHE A 61 4.67 -49.73 40.54
CA PHE A 61 5.77 -50.13 39.65
C PHE A 61 6.73 -51.11 40.31
N TRP A 62 6.36 -51.66 41.47
CA TRP A 62 7.14 -52.67 42.17
C TRP A 62 6.38 -54.00 42.21
N ASN A 63 7.06 -55.10 41.90
CA ASN A 63 6.48 -56.43 42.06
C ASN A 63 6.92 -57.02 43.42
N ALA A 64 5.99 -57.11 44.37
CA ALA A 64 6.26 -57.61 45.71
C ALA A 64 6.60 -59.11 45.76
N GLU A 65 6.18 -59.89 44.76
CA GLU A 65 6.42 -61.34 44.68
C GLU A 65 7.80 -61.66 44.13
N THR A 66 8.24 -60.90 43.11
CA THR A 66 9.55 -61.11 42.46
C THR A 66 10.63 -60.17 42.99
N GLN A 67 10.27 -59.21 43.85
CA GLN A 67 11.16 -58.16 44.39
C GLN A 67 11.95 -57.43 43.30
N THR A 68 11.28 -57.18 42.16
CA THR A 68 11.84 -56.49 41.00
C THR A 68 10.93 -55.38 40.50
N PRO A 69 11.48 -54.37 39.79
CA PRO A 69 10.67 -53.34 39.14
C PRO A 69 9.74 -53.94 38.08
N ASN A 70 8.48 -53.51 38.08
CA ASN A 70 7.49 -53.87 37.07
C ASN A 70 7.62 -52.95 35.84
N VAL A 71 8.50 -53.34 34.93
CA VAL A 71 8.81 -52.59 33.71
C VAL A 71 7.61 -52.48 32.77
N GLU A 72 6.76 -53.51 32.70
CA GLU A 72 5.54 -53.50 31.86
C GLU A 72 4.54 -52.46 32.36
N GLN A 73 4.30 -52.39 33.67
CA GLN A 73 3.40 -51.41 34.26
C GLN A 73 3.95 -49.99 34.11
N MET A 74 5.28 -49.81 34.15
CA MET A 74 5.93 -48.52 33.92
C MET A 74 5.77 -48.08 32.45
N ALA A 75 6.02 -48.98 31.48
CA ALA A 75 5.81 -48.72 30.06
C ALA A 75 4.34 -48.38 29.76
N LYS A 76 3.40 -49.11 30.37
CA LYS A 76 1.97 -48.83 30.27
C LYS A 76 1.63 -47.44 30.80
N SER A 77 2.16 -47.04 31.96
CA SER A 77 1.91 -45.71 32.51
C SER A 77 2.48 -44.57 31.67
N TYR A 78 3.61 -44.80 30.99
CA TYR A 78 4.20 -43.82 30.07
C TYR A 78 3.34 -43.67 28.81
N SER A 79 2.89 -44.78 28.22
CA SER A 79 1.99 -44.77 27.07
C SER A 79 0.63 -44.12 27.40
N GLU A 80 0.08 -44.40 28.59
CA GLU A 80 -1.12 -43.74 29.11
C GLU A 80 -0.91 -42.23 29.28
N LEU A 81 0.26 -41.82 29.78
CA LEU A 81 0.60 -40.40 29.94
C LEU A 81 0.77 -39.69 28.59
N GLU A 82 1.45 -40.29 27.63
CA GLU A 82 1.59 -39.75 26.27
C GLU A 82 0.22 -39.59 25.59
N THR A 83 -0.63 -40.61 25.72
CA THR A 83 -2.01 -40.58 25.21
C THR A 83 -2.83 -39.50 25.91
N ALA A 84 -2.76 -39.42 27.24
CA ALA A 84 -3.48 -38.43 28.03
C ALA A 84 -2.99 -37.01 27.75
N HIS A 85 -1.69 -36.82 27.55
CA HIS A 85 -1.09 -35.54 27.21
C HIS A 85 -1.57 -35.07 25.84
N THR A 86 -1.45 -35.93 24.81
CA THR A 86 -1.92 -35.63 23.46
C THR A 86 -3.42 -35.32 23.44
N THR A 87 -4.23 -36.14 24.12
CA THR A 87 -5.68 -35.93 24.21
C THR A 87 -6.01 -34.60 24.90
N LYS A 88 -5.32 -34.25 25.99
CA LYS A 88 -5.52 -32.97 26.68
C LYS A 88 -5.07 -31.79 25.82
N THR A 89 -3.97 -31.91 25.08
CA THR A 89 -3.49 -30.86 24.18
C THR A 89 -4.49 -30.60 23.06
N GLU A 90 -5.00 -31.63 22.40
CA GLU A 90 -6.02 -31.48 21.36
C GLU A 90 -7.35 -30.95 21.91
N ALA A 91 -7.76 -31.40 23.11
CA ALA A 91 -8.95 -30.87 23.77
C ALA A 91 -8.80 -29.39 24.14
N LEU A 92 -7.64 -28.97 24.66
CA LEU A 92 -7.35 -27.57 24.97
C LEU A 92 -7.30 -26.72 23.70
N ARG A 93 -6.67 -27.22 22.64
CA ARG A 93 -6.64 -26.53 21.35
C ARG A 93 -8.04 -26.29 20.81
N THR A 94 -8.86 -27.34 20.80
CA THR A 94 -10.26 -27.26 20.36
C THR A 94 -11.07 -26.31 21.23
N ASP A 95 -10.86 -26.32 22.55
CA ASP A 95 -11.52 -25.41 23.49
C ASP A 95 -11.12 -23.94 23.27
N ILE A 96 -9.84 -23.68 23.04
CA ILE A 96 -9.32 -22.34 22.74
C ILE A 96 -9.88 -21.85 21.40
N GLU A 97 -9.83 -22.65 20.34
CA GLU A 97 -10.38 -22.30 19.03
C GLU A 97 -11.88 -22.00 19.14
N ARG A 98 -12.64 -22.86 19.83
CA ARG A 98 -14.07 -22.63 20.09
C ARG A 98 -14.33 -21.33 20.84
N LYS A 99 -13.66 -21.11 21.99
CA LYS A 99 -13.82 -19.88 22.78
C LYS A 99 -13.42 -18.63 22.01
N PHE A 100 -12.37 -18.72 21.19
CA PHE A 100 -11.94 -17.63 20.32
C PHE A 100 -13.01 -17.30 19.28
N HIS A 101 -13.57 -18.30 18.61
CA HIS A 101 -14.66 -18.12 17.65
C HIS A 101 -15.94 -17.58 18.31
N GLU A 102 -16.35 -18.13 19.45
CA GLU A 102 -17.51 -17.68 20.24
C GLU A 102 -17.33 -16.22 20.70
N GLY A 103 -16.17 -15.89 21.28
CA GLY A 103 -15.88 -14.54 21.78
C GLY A 103 -15.86 -13.48 20.67
N ARG A 104 -15.34 -13.84 19.49
CA ARG A 104 -15.30 -12.97 18.31
C ARG A 104 -16.69 -12.66 17.78
N LEU A 105 -17.56 -13.67 17.68
CA LEU A 105 -18.93 -13.46 17.20
C LEU A 105 -19.82 -12.72 18.20
N SER A 106 -19.52 -12.84 19.50
CA SER A 106 -20.31 -12.23 20.58
C SER A 106 -20.26 -10.70 20.60
N GLN A 107 -19.17 -10.09 20.13
CA GLN A 107 -18.99 -8.64 20.14
C GLN A 107 -19.32 -7.98 18.79
N ARG A 108 -19.73 -8.78 17.80
CA ARG A 108 -20.10 -8.35 16.46
C ARG A 108 -21.56 -7.85 16.45
N PRO A 109 -21.89 -6.81 15.66
CA PRO A 109 -23.28 -6.51 15.31
C PRO A 109 -24.01 -7.67 14.60
N GLU A 110 -25.35 -7.64 14.61
CA GLU A 110 -26.18 -8.71 14.03
C GLU A 110 -26.05 -8.80 12.50
N ALA A 111 -25.96 -7.65 11.82
CA ALA A 111 -25.73 -7.54 10.39
C ALA A 111 -24.56 -6.60 10.06
N ALA A 112 -23.95 -6.79 8.88
CA ALA A 112 -22.90 -5.90 8.38
C ALA A 112 -23.36 -4.44 8.23
N SER A 113 -24.66 -4.21 7.98
CA SER A 113 -25.26 -2.87 7.91
C SER A 113 -25.26 -2.13 9.25
N ASP A 114 -25.22 -2.86 10.37
CA ASP A 114 -25.41 -2.28 11.70
C ASP A 114 -24.16 -1.59 12.26
N TYR A 115 -23.02 -1.78 11.60
CA TYR A 115 -21.81 -1.01 11.91
C TYR A 115 -22.04 0.46 11.64
N LYS A 116 -21.81 1.30 12.66
CA LYS A 116 -21.91 2.76 12.52
C LYS A 116 -20.60 3.30 11.97
N ALA A 117 -20.66 3.91 10.79
CA ALA A 117 -19.52 4.58 10.19
C ALA A 117 -19.29 5.93 10.88
N GLN A 118 -18.57 5.89 12.00
CA GLN A 118 -18.17 7.07 12.76
C GLN A 118 -16.75 6.85 13.27
N PRO A 119 -15.91 7.89 13.31
CA PRO A 119 -14.64 7.81 14.02
C PRO A 119 -14.89 7.76 15.54
N PRO A 120 -13.89 7.34 16.32
CA PRO A 120 -13.95 7.37 17.78
C PRO A 120 -14.21 8.79 18.30
N ASP A 121 -14.87 8.88 19.46
CA ASP A 121 -15.15 10.16 20.12
C ASP A 121 -13.87 10.97 20.36
N GLY A 122 -13.88 12.25 19.98
CA GLY A 122 -12.74 13.16 20.13
C GLY A 122 -11.60 12.98 19.12
N PHE A 123 -11.75 12.09 18.13
CA PHE A 123 -10.77 11.90 17.06
C PHE A 123 -10.74 13.08 16.08
N LEU A 124 -11.89 13.67 15.76
CA LEU A 124 -11.98 14.82 14.86
C LEU A 124 -11.82 16.14 15.63
N PRO A 125 -11.18 17.15 15.01
CA PRO A 125 -11.24 18.54 15.48
C PRO A 125 -12.69 19.04 15.59
N SER A 126 -12.95 19.92 16.55
CA SER A 126 -14.30 20.41 16.90
C SER A 126 -15.07 21.12 15.76
N ASP A 127 -14.34 21.60 14.75
CA ASP A 127 -14.84 22.28 13.56
C ASP A 127 -15.08 21.34 12.37
N THR A 128 -14.67 20.07 12.49
CA THR A 128 -14.73 19.09 11.41
C THR A 128 -15.85 18.08 11.65
N THR A 129 -16.79 17.99 10.70
CA THR A 129 -17.86 16.99 10.72
C THR A 129 -17.51 15.84 9.79
N PHE A 130 -17.52 14.61 10.32
CA PHE A 130 -17.41 13.42 9.48
C PHE A 130 -18.77 13.06 8.92
N ASN A 131 -18.86 12.99 7.60
CA ASN A 131 -20.02 12.48 6.91
C ASN A 131 -19.62 11.22 6.14
N ALA A 132 -20.10 10.07 6.62
CA ALA A 132 -19.87 8.81 5.92
C ALA A 132 -20.71 8.79 4.64
N ASP A 133 -20.05 8.68 3.49
CA ASP A 133 -20.76 8.36 2.26
C ASP A 133 -21.17 6.88 2.28
N GLU A 134 -22.45 6.63 2.58
CA GLU A 134 -23.06 5.30 2.58
C GLU A 134 -23.00 4.60 1.21
N GLY A 135 -22.81 5.37 0.12
CA GLY A 135 -22.60 4.84 -1.23
C GLY A 135 -21.16 4.42 -1.52
N ASN A 136 -20.21 4.71 -0.61
CA ASN A 136 -18.79 4.47 -0.85
C ASN A 136 -18.47 2.95 -0.88
N PRO A 137 -17.94 2.41 -1.99
CA PRO A 137 -17.60 1.00 -2.12
C PRO A 137 -16.59 0.50 -1.06
N MET A 138 -15.67 1.36 -0.63
CA MET A 138 -14.69 1.04 0.42
C MET A 138 -15.38 0.87 1.78
N LEU A 139 -16.34 1.72 2.10
CA LEU A 139 -17.09 1.60 3.36
C LEU A 139 -17.92 0.32 3.38
N LYS A 140 -18.56 -0.03 2.25
CA LYS A 140 -19.29 -1.29 2.10
C LYS A 140 -18.36 -2.49 2.26
N PHE A 141 -17.22 -2.49 1.57
CA PHE A 141 -16.19 -3.53 1.70
C PHE A 141 -15.71 -3.66 3.16
N TRP A 142 -15.48 -2.53 3.85
CA TRP A 142 -15.03 -2.53 5.23
C TRP A 142 -16.08 -3.10 6.18
N ARG A 143 -17.36 -2.77 6.01
CA ARG A 143 -18.46 -3.35 6.79
C ARG A 143 -18.59 -4.86 6.59
N GLU A 144 -18.52 -5.32 5.35
CA GLU A 144 -18.55 -6.76 5.02
C GLU A 144 -17.34 -7.49 5.62
N THR A 145 -16.16 -6.89 5.49
CA THR A 145 -14.91 -7.44 6.06
C THR A 145 -14.98 -7.50 7.58
N ALA A 146 -15.40 -6.42 8.24
CA ALA A 146 -15.58 -6.38 9.69
C ALA A 146 -16.58 -7.42 10.18
N TYR A 147 -17.68 -7.60 9.44
CA TYR A 147 -18.67 -8.61 9.73
C TYR A 147 -18.11 -10.04 9.60
N ASN A 148 -17.41 -10.33 8.51
CA ASN A 148 -16.82 -11.65 8.23
C ASN A 148 -15.70 -12.00 9.22
N LEU A 149 -14.92 -11.00 9.61
CA LEU A 149 -13.87 -11.14 10.62
C LEU A 149 -14.41 -11.15 12.04
N GLY A 150 -15.66 -10.74 12.27
CA GLY A 150 -16.28 -10.65 13.59
C GLY A 150 -15.67 -9.56 14.46
N LEU A 151 -15.41 -8.40 13.86
CA LEU A 151 -14.89 -7.25 14.59
C LEU A 151 -15.98 -6.61 15.45
N SER A 152 -15.60 -6.05 16.59
CA SER A 152 -16.50 -5.23 17.39
C SER A 152 -16.67 -3.84 16.78
N GLN A 153 -17.69 -3.09 17.22
CA GLN A 153 -17.91 -1.71 16.78
C GLN A 153 -16.66 -0.82 17.03
N PRO A 154 -16.01 -0.83 18.21
CA PRO A 154 -14.79 -0.04 18.42
C PRO A 154 -13.63 -0.40 17.48
N GLN A 155 -13.48 -1.68 17.12
CA GLN A 155 -12.46 -2.11 16.16
C GLN A 155 -12.76 -1.61 14.75
N PHE A 156 -14.04 -1.58 14.37
CA PHE A 156 -14.50 -1.01 13.11
C PHE A 156 -14.23 0.52 13.05
N GLU A 157 -14.53 1.24 14.13
CA GLU A 157 -14.28 2.68 14.27
C GLU A 157 -12.79 3.00 14.22
N SER A 158 -11.94 2.16 14.83
CA SER A 158 -10.48 2.32 14.75
C SER A 158 -9.94 2.18 13.31
N GLY A 159 -10.52 1.29 12.51
CA GLY A 159 -10.18 1.19 11.08
C GLY A 159 -10.61 2.43 10.28
N ILE A 160 -11.78 2.99 10.60
CA ILE A 160 -12.23 4.26 10.02
C ILE A 160 -11.29 5.41 10.41
N ALA A 161 -10.88 5.49 11.68
CA ALA A 161 -9.93 6.50 12.15
C ALA A 161 -8.60 6.42 11.39
N ALA A 162 -8.03 5.22 11.22
CA ALA A 162 -6.78 5.05 10.47
C ALA A 162 -6.92 5.49 9.00
N PHE A 163 -8.06 5.20 8.37
CA PHE A 163 -8.33 5.67 7.02
C PHE A 163 -8.44 7.20 6.97
N ILE A 164 -9.19 7.80 7.89
CA ILE A 164 -9.33 9.27 7.97
C ILE A 164 -7.97 9.90 8.23
N ASP A 165 -7.17 9.36 9.14
CA ASP A 165 -5.82 9.87 9.45
C ASP A 165 -4.93 9.87 8.20
N ASN A 166 -4.92 8.77 7.44
CA ASN A 166 -4.18 8.70 6.18
C ASN A 166 -4.68 9.73 5.15
N VAL A 167 -6.00 9.84 4.98
CA VAL A 167 -6.59 10.80 4.03
C VAL A 167 -6.32 12.25 4.46
N MET A 168 -6.38 12.55 5.76
CA MET A 168 -6.07 13.87 6.31
C MET A 168 -4.58 14.19 6.24
N HIS A 169 -3.71 13.20 6.39
CA HIS A 169 -2.27 13.35 6.21
C HIS A 169 -1.91 13.73 4.76
N ASP A 170 -2.59 13.11 3.80
CA ASP A 170 -2.40 13.38 2.37
C ASP A 170 -3.26 14.56 1.87
N ALA A 171 -4.15 15.11 2.71
CA ALA A 171 -5.02 16.21 2.33
C ALA A 171 -4.21 17.51 2.18
N PRO A 172 -4.45 18.30 1.11
CA PRO A 172 -3.84 19.61 0.98
C PRO A 172 -4.21 20.51 2.17
N ASN A 173 -3.24 20.88 2.99
CA ASN A 173 -3.44 21.76 4.14
C ASN A 173 -3.13 23.21 3.73
N PRO A 174 -4.15 24.06 3.50
CA PRO A 174 -3.96 25.43 3.02
C PRO A 174 -3.18 26.29 4.03
N ASP A 175 -3.33 26.05 5.34
CA ASP A 175 -2.63 26.82 6.37
C ASP A 175 -1.13 26.49 6.40
N GLN A 176 -0.79 25.21 6.24
CA GLN A 176 0.60 24.79 6.10
C GLN A 176 1.21 25.27 4.77
N ALA A 177 0.44 25.21 3.69
CA ALA A 177 0.85 25.76 2.39
C ALA A 177 1.12 27.27 2.48
N MET A 178 0.22 28.04 3.09
CA MET A 178 0.40 29.48 3.32
C MET A 178 1.61 29.78 4.20
N ALA A 179 1.84 29.00 5.26
CA ALA A 179 3.02 29.17 6.12
C ALA A 179 4.33 28.90 5.38
N SER A 180 4.37 27.91 4.48
CA SER A 180 5.56 27.59 3.68
C SER A 180 5.92 28.66 2.63
N LEU A 181 4.99 29.56 2.30
CA LEU A 181 5.19 30.66 1.34
C LEU A 181 5.83 31.91 1.97
N GLY A 182 6.06 31.89 3.29
CA GLY A 182 6.71 32.99 4.03
C GLY A 182 5.75 34.11 4.43
N GLU A 183 6.31 35.25 4.83
CA GLU A 183 5.58 36.38 5.44
C GLU A 183 4.43 36.93 4.56
N ASN A 184 4.56 36.84 3.23
CA ASN A 184 3.54 37.25 2.26
C ASN A 184 2.74 36.07 1.68
N GLY A 185 2.72 34.92 2.36
CA GLY A 185 2.14 33.68 1.83
C GLY A 185 0.67 33.79 1.46
N LYS A 186 -0.10 34.52 2.27
CA LYS A 186 -1.51 34.81 2.00
C LYS A 186 -1.71 35.64 0.74
N ASP A 187 -0.97 36.75 0.60
CA ASP A 187 -1.09 37.64 -0.57
C ASP A 187 -0.67 36.94 -1.86
N ARG A 188 0.33 36.06 -1.78
CA ARG A 188 0.79 35.21 -2.88
C ARG A 188 -0.28 34.21 -3.31
N PHE A 189 -0.86 33.50 -2.34
CA PHE A 189 -1.98 32.57 -2.58
C PHE A 189 -3.17 33.29 -3.21
N ASP A 190 -3.61 34.41 -2.62
CA ASP A 190 -4.76 35.19 -3.09
C ASP A 190 -4.52 35.74 -4.51
N SER A 191 -3.28 36.11 -4.83
CA SER A 191 -2.88 36.57 -6.17
C SER A 191 -2.96 35.46 -7.24
N VAL A 192 -2.49 34.25 -6.91
CA VAL A 192 -2.56 33.09 -7.81
C VAL A 192 -4.01 32.66 -8.01
N GLN A 193 -4.79 32.59 -6.94
CA GLN A 193 -6.22 32.28 -6.98
C GLN A 193 -6.98 33.26 -7.89
N THR A 194 -6.77 34.56 -7.69
CA THR A 194 -7.44 35.60 -8.49
C THR A 194 -7.06 35.50 -9.97
N TRP A 195 -5.79 35.24 -10.28
CA TRP A 195 -5.34 35.07 -11.65
C TRP A 195 -5.94 33.83 -12.31
N LEU A 196 -5.98 32.69 -11.60
CA LEU A 196 -6.58 31.45 -12.08
C LEU A 196 -8.06 31.63 -12.42
N GLN A 197 -8.82 32.24 -11.50
CA GLN A 197 -10.23 32.55 -11.74
C GLN A 197 -10.41 33.49 -12.94
N GLY A 198 -9.57 34.51 -13.06
CA GLY A 198 -9.63 35.46 -14.16
C GLY A 198 -9.24 34.88 -15.53
N GLN A 199 -8.40 33.84 -15.59
CA GLN A 199 -7.95 33.23 -16.84
C GLN A 199 -8.74 31.98 -17.24
N LEU A 200 -9.13 31.16 -16.27
CA LEU A 200 -9.70 29.83 -16.50
C LEU A 200 -11.16 29.71 -16.07
N GLY A 201 -11.72 30.74 -15.43
CA GLY A 201 -13.10 30.78 -14.95
C GLY A 201 -13.27 30.30 -13.51
N GLU A 202 -14.51 30.36 -13.01
CA GLU A 202 -14.83 30.06 -11.59
C GLU A 202 -14.54 28.61 -11.19
N ASP A 203 -14.63 27.66 -12.13
CA ASP A 203 -14.35 26.23 -11.91
C ASP A 203 -12.86 25.91 -11.73
N ALA A 204 -11.97 26.87 -12.01
CA ALA A 204 -10.52 26.66 -11.94
C ALA A 204 -10.08 26.20 -10.54
N LEU A 205 -10.71 26.70 -9.47
CA LEU A 205 -10.34 26.32 -8.11
C LEU A 205 -10.73 24.88 -7.77
N GLN A 206 -11.75 24.33 -8.41
CA GLN A 206 -12.11 22.93 -8.24
C GLN A 206 -11.03 22.00 -8.81
N HIS A 207 -10.42 22.39 -9.93
CA HIS A 207 -9.41 21.58 -10.61
C HIS A 207 -7.98 21.82 -10.08
N PHE A 208 -7.67 23.05 -9.67
CA PHE A 208 -6.35 23.43 -9.16
C PHE A 208 -6.25 23.45 -7.63
N GLY A 209 -7.33 23.18 -6.90
CA GLY A 209 -7.37 23.13 -5.43
C GLY A 209 -6.24 22.29 -4.80
N PRO A 210 -5.98 21.05 -5.27
CA PRO A 210 -4.87 20.24 -4.75
C PRO A 210 -3.50 20.88 -4.95
N VAL A 211 -3.29 21.61 -6.05
CA VAL A 211 -2.03 22.31 -6.34
C VAL A 211 -1.89 23.54 -5.44
N LEU A 212 -2.97 24.31 -5.27
CA LEU A 212 -3.01 25.50 -4.41
C LEU A 212 -2.86 25.16 -2.93
N GLY A 213 -3.28 23.97 -2.51
CA GLY A 213 -3.11 23.48 -1.14
C GLY A 213 -1.68 23.00 -0.80
N SER A 214 -0.71 23.27 -1.68
CA SER A 214 0.73 23.07 -1.42
C SER A 214 1.50 24.37 -1.71
N GLY A 215 2.51 24.69 -0.89
CA GLY A 215 3.35 25.87 -1.10
C GLY A 215 4.14 25.80 -2.40
N GLU A 216 4.67 24.62 -2.74
CA GLU A 216 5.38 24.38 -3.99
C GLU A 216 4.48 24.56 -5.21
N GLY A 217 3.21 24.14 -5.13
CA GLY A 217 2.23 24.31 -6.19
C GLY A 217 1.91 25.78 -6.46
N VAL A 218 1.74 26.58 -5.39
CA VAL A 218 1.57 28.03 -5.52
C VAL A 218 2.82 28.67 -6.16
N GLN A 219 4.04 28.29 -5.74
CA GLN A 219 5.27 28.79 -6.36
C GLN A 219 5.41 28.42 -7.83
N TYR A 220 4.98 27.22 -8.22
CA TYR A 220 5.00 26.80 -9.62
C TYR A 220 4.03 27.63 -10.46
N LEU A 221 2.80 27.84 -9.95
CA LEU A 221 1.81 28.66 -10.63
C LEU A 221 2.24 30.12 -10.73
N GLU A 222 2.88 30.69 -9.72
CA GLU A 222 3.48 32.03 -9.81
C GLU A 222 4.50 32.15 -10.95
N LYS A 223 5.34 31.12 -11.16
CA LYS A 223 6.28 31.09 -12.29
C LYS A 223 5.55 31.04 -13.62
N VAL A 224 4.47 30.27 -13.74
CA VAL A 224 3.62 30.24 -14.95
C VAL A 224 2.98 31.61 -15.20
N ILE A 225 2.50 32.27 -14.14
CA ILE A 225 1.93 33.62 -14.22
C ILE A 225 2.97 34.63 -14.69
N ALA A 226 4.17 34.58 -14.12
CA ALA A 226 5.29 35.44 -14.51
C ALA A 226 5.65 35.24 -15.99
N MET A 227 5.82 34.00 -16.43
CA MET A 227 6.07 33.66 -17.85
C MET A 227 4.95 34.16 -18.77
N THR A 228 3.70 34.05 -18.34
CA THR A 228 2.54 34.51 -19.12
C THR A 228 2.52 36.03 -19.22
N LYS A 229 2.81 36.75 -18.13
CA LYS A 229 2.90 38.21 -18.10
C LYS A 229 4.07 38.71 -18.95
N ASP A 230 5.23 38.06 -18.85
CA ASP A 230 6.41 38.37 -19.66
C ASP A 230 6.12 38.18 -21.15
N TYR A 231 5.41 37.10 -21.52
CA TYR A 231 4.97 36.89 -22.90
C TYR A 231 4.02 37.98 -23.40
N GLN A 232 3.07 38.42 -22.56
CA GLN A 232 2.12 39.48 -22.92
C GLN A 232 2.77 40.87 -23.01
N GLN A 233 3.73 41.18 -22.14
CA GLN A 233 4.42 42.48 -22.10
C GLN A 233 5.56 42.58 -23.12
N GLY A 234 6.18 41.45 -23.48
CA GLY A 234 7.28 41.37 -24.46
C GLY A 234 6.83 41.34 -25.93
N GLY A 235 5.57 41.66 -26.24
CA GLY A 235 5.08 41.69 -27.63
C GLY A 235 4.99 40.30 -28.28
N GLY A 236 4.76 39.24 -27.50
CA GLY A 236 4.39 37.92 -28.03
C GLY A 236 5.50 37.19 -28.81
N GLN A 237 6.78 37.38 -28.47
CA GLN A 237 7.78 36.39 -28.89
C GLN A 237 7.69 35.19 -27.95
N ALA A 238 7.04 34.12 -28.41
CA ALA A 238 7.02 32.86 -27.68
C ALA A 238 8.46 32.35 -27.53
N PRO A 239 8.81 31.64 -26.43
CA PRO A 239 10.03 30.87 -26.42
C PRO A 239 10.00 29.96 -27.66
N THR A 240 10.98 30.16 -28.54
CA THR A 240 11.10 29.49 -29.84
C THR A 240 11.13 27.99 -29.61
N GLY A 241 9.96 27.36 -29.74
CA GLY A 241 9.74 25.95 -29.42
C GLY A 241 8.31 25.47 -29.65
N ALA A 242 7.31 26.36 -29.66
CA ALA A 242 5.93 25.99 -29.96
C ALA A 242 5.55 26.40 -31.40
N LYS A 243 5.29 25.38 -32.23
CA LYS A 243 4.74 25.52 -33.59
C LYS A 243 3.41 26.27 -33.55
N GLY A 244 3.28 27.38 -34.30
CA GLY A 244 1.97 27.96 -34.59
C GLY A 244 1.97 29.43 -35.00
N LYS A 245 1.65 29.66 -36.27
CA LYS A 245 1.41 30.94 -36.98
C LYS A 245 2.66 31.67 -37.46
N HIS A 246 3.11 31.28 -38.66
CA HIS A 246 4.04 32.08 -39.42
C HIS A 246 3.40 33.42 -39.78
N THR A 247 4.03 34.52 -39.39
CA THR A 247 3.71 35.84 -39.93
C THR A 247 4.23 35.96 -41.36
N LYS A 248 3.70 36.92 -42.12
CA LYS A 248 4.16 37.19 -43.51
C LYS A 248 5.68 37.37 -43.56
N GLU A 249 6.24 38.10 -42.60
CA GLU A 249 7.67 38.38 -42.46
C GLU A 249 8.47 37.10 -42.16
N SER A 250 7.92 36.18 -41.37
CA SER A 250 8.54 34.88 -41.06
C SER A 250 8.58 33.97 -42.30
N LEU A 251 7.52 33.96 -43.11
CA LEU A 251 7.49 33.20 -44.37
C LEU A 251 8.46 33.77 -45.41
N GLU A 252 8.54 35.10 -45.54
CA GLU A 252 9.50 35.76 -46.42
C GLU A 252 10.95 35.50 -46.00
N ALA A 253 11.22 35.41 -44.69
CA ALA A 253 12.52 35.01 -44.17
C ALA A 253 12.84 33.54 -44.50
N LEU A 254 11.86 32.63 -44.34
CA LEU A 254 12.00 31.21 -44.72
C LEU A 254 12.27 31.03 -46.21
N MET A 255 11.65 31.85 -47.06
CA MET A 255 11.88 31.84 -48.51
C MET A 255 13.29 32.27 -48.92
N LYS A 256 14.00 33.03 -48.07
CA LYS A 256 15.39 33.44 -48.27
C LYS A 256 16.40 32.41 -47.75
N THR A 257 15.94 31.37 -47.04
CA THR A 257 16.84 30.34 -46.54
C THR A 257 17.34 29.44 -47.68
N PRO A 258 18.56 28.88 -47.58
CA PRO A 258 19.06 27.90 -48.56
C PRO A 258 18.13 26.67 -48.70
N GLY A 259 17.41 26.32 -47.63
CA GLY A 259 16.42 25.24 -47.62
C GLY A 259 15.18 25.49 -48.50
N TYR A 260 14.95 26.73 -48.93
CA TYR A 260 13.88 27.08 -49.88
C TYR A 260 14.42 27.57 -51.23
N ALA A 261 15.45 28.42 -51.23
CA ALA A 261 15.94 29.14 -52.40
C ALA A 261 16.96 28.38 -53.27
N ASP A 262 17.72 27.43 -52.71
CA ASP A 262 18.76 26.70 -53.42
C ASP A 262 18.21 25.34 -53.93
N PRO A 263 18.14 25.10 -55.26
CA PRO A 263 17.63 23.84 -55.82
C PRO A 263 18.36 22.58 -55.34
N HIS A 264 19.64 22.69 -54.94
CA HIS A 264 20.44 21.55 -54.50
C HIS A 264 20.35 21.28 -52.99
N LYS A 265 19.84 22.25 -52.21
CA LYS A 265 19.70 22.16 -50.74
C LYS A 265 18.27 22.32 -50.27
N ARG A 266 17.32 22.25 -51.22
CA ARG A 266 15.90 22.48 -50.97
C ARG A 266 15.34 21.37 -50.09
N ASP A 267 14.84 21.72 -48.92
CA ASP A 267 14.15 20.80 -48.03
C ASP A 267 12.65 20.81 -48.36
N PRO A 268 12.06 19.67 -48.77
CA PRO A 268 10.62 19.56 -49.04
C PRO A 268 9.73 20.04 -47.89
N ARG A 269 10.18 19.90 -46.64
CA ARG A 269 9.41 20.28 -45.44
C ARG A 269 9.30 21.79 -45.31
N VAL A 270 10.41 22.50 -45.55
CA VAL A 270 10.45 23.98 -45.53
C VAL A 270 9.58 24.55 -46.65
N VAL A 271 9.57 23.90 -47.81
CA VAL A 271 8.72 24.31 -48.93
C VAL A 271 7.24 24.15 -48.59
N GLN A 272 6.86 23.02 -47.98
CA GLN A 272 5.50 22.76 -47.57
C GLN A 272 5.03 23.73 -46.47
N GLU A 273 5.87 23.98 -45.47
CA GLU A 273 5.63 24.94 -44.39
C GLU A 273 5.39 26.37 -44.93
N VAL A 274 6.19 26.79 -45.91
CA VAL A 274 6.00 28.09 -46.58
C VAL A 274 4.69 28.14 -47.36
N GLN A 275 4.34 27.08 -48.11
CA GLN A 275 3.11 27.02 -48.91
C GLN A 275 1.86 27.02 -48.04
N ASP A 276 1.84 26.21 -46.98
CA ASP A 276 0.72 26.13 -46.05
C ASP A 276 0.55 27.46 -45.29
N GLY A 277 1.67 28.10 -44.92
CA GLY A 277 1.67 29.43 -44.30
C GLY A 277 1.06 30.51 -45.19
N TRP A 278 1.42 30.56 -46.48
CA TRP A 278 0.83 31.53 -47.42
C TRP A 278 -0.65 31.26 -47.70
N LYS A 279 -1.04 29.98 -47.82
CA LYS A 279 -2.44 29.60 -48.00
C LYS A 279 -3.30 30.01 -46.81
N ALA A 280 -2.77 29.92 -45.60
CA ALA A 280 -3.46 30.34 -44.38
C ALA A 280 -3.58 31.88 -44.25
N LEU A 281 -2.73 32.65 -44.93
CA LEU A 281 -2.74 34.12 -44.90
C LEU A 281 -3.64 34.76 -45.96
N ILE A 282 -4.07 34.01 -46.99
CA ILE A 282 -4.97 34.51 -48.04
C ILE A 282 -6.41 34.22 -47.60
N PRO A 283 -7.25 35.24 -47.36
CA PRO A 283 -8.67 35.04 -47.08
C PRO A 283 -9.36 34.42 -48.30
N ASP A 284 -10.30 33.50 -48.06
CA ASP A 284 -11.08 32.83 -49.10
C ASP A 284 -11.76 33.89 -50.01
N PRO A 285 -11.60 33.83 -51.35
CA PRO A 285 -12.29 34.77 -52.25
C PRO A 285 -13.82 34.79 -52.06
N GLU A 286 -14.43 33.74 -51.51
CA GLU A 286 -15.85 33.77 -51.12
C GLU A 286 -16.16 34.67 -49.91
N GLU A 287 -15.23 34.84 -48.95
CA GLU A 287 -15.43 35.74 -47.82
C GLU A 287 -15.32 37.22 -48.24
N MET A 288 -14.45 37.55 -49.20
CA MET A 288 -14.33 38.91 -49.72
C MET A 288 -15.57 39.36 -50.51
N LEU A 289 -16.30 38.45 -51.15
CA LEU A 289 -17.54 38.75 -51.89
C LEU A 289 -18.77 38.89 -50.97
N ARG A 290 -18.69 38.41 -49.72
CA ARG A 290 -19.77 38.56 -48.72
C ARG A 290 -19.70 39.90 -47.99
N THR A 291 -18.51 40.49 -47.85
CA THR A 291 -18.32 41.77 -47.17
C THR A 291 -18.67 42.99 -48.01
N ASP A 292 -18.75 42.85 -49.34
CA ASP A 292 -19.09 43.95 -50.27
C ASP A 292 -20.60 44.05 -50.61
N ARG A 293 -21.45 43.29 -49.90
CA ARG A 293 -22.91 43.26 -50.11
C ARG A 293 -23.71 43.62 -48.84
N ARG A 294 -23.20 44.52 -48.02
CA ARG A 294 -23.91 45.16 -46.90
C ARG A 294 -23.78 46.68 -46.94
#